data_AF-A0ABD2Q5K0-F1
#
_entry.id   AF-A0ABD2Q5K0-F1
#
_cell.length_a   1.000
_cell.length_b   1.000
_cell.length_c   1.000
_cell.angle_alpha   90.00
_cell.angle_beta   90.00
_cell.angle_gamma   90.00
#
_symmetry.space_group_name_H-M   'P 1'
#
loop_
_entity.id
_entity.type
_entity.pdbx_description
1 polymer ?
#
loop_
_entity_poly.entity_id
_entity_poly.type
_entity_poly.pdbx_seq_one_letter_code
_entity_poly.pdbx_strand_id
1 'polypeptide(L)'
;MLDKFISVNEVHCDDINLEVTYDFEYLEDSYANWFSTDANFTRSYFESREIWNYLKRICRCSGARDKSSRNKKITQKDKNQTIFDRKTGRLLPEAKPYIDDRQLLKVNHPLYILAESKNEKLLGHEVVQALSATKWHDLGLFVYVIDFLVYMTFLLLFTTFMLKSDAPYQFTYNGQNFTELDEVCPDIIASGKLSQVLTLGHRYFDPSNLLEIALLITSILVLVDFDDCSKQTGIRQNWQWQLGGVCLFIAWMVLLLFVRKSPYLGIYIILFLKVLRTYISSSVIYGLFVMAFSLTFYVLLSNHPIFQTVLLSASKSIAMTIGEIDYDNVIEPHTQLFFGEPGTYSGEIPYIIVTYVVYGLFMFLLGVIVMNLMIGLAVDDIKRTLQEAELTKQRMQIYMTLAIEATLPMQFTRRFIRNSVSWNPNSRYRFLMLKWWRTYGFIHVSENVQNQVKKDFIGNMRKKILDLNTKVDNLFVQFDNLYSTLDKIIYNQKFYLNSARQAEISSASDSDASRSVIGD
;
A
#
# COMPACT_ATOMS: atom_id res chain seq x y z
N MET A 1 13.67 -0.69 22.88
CA MET A 1 13.38 -1.95 23.62
C MET A 1 13.10 -3.07 22.63
N LEU A 2 12.30 -2.84 21.59
CA LEU A 2 12.08 -3.82 20.51
C LEU A 2 13.35 -4.15 19.71
N ASP A 3 14.32 -3.24 19.63
CA ASP A 3 15.61 -3.47 18.96
C ASP A 3 16.40 -4.65 19.56
N LYS A 4 16.11 -5.04 20.81
CA LYS A 4 16.74 -6.20 21.46
C LYS A 4 16.27 -7.55 20.91
N PHE A 5 15.17 -7.57 20.14
CA PHE A 5 14.62 -8.78 19.52
C PHE A 5 15.09 -8.97 18.08
N ILE A 6 16.07 -8.18 17.64
CA ILE A 6 16.79 -8.37 16.38
C ILE A 6 18.20 -8.81 16.76
N SER A 7 18.60 -9.99 16.32
CA SER A 7 19.98 -10.45 16.40
C SER A 7 20.55 -10.60 15.00
N VAL A 8 21.76 -10.08 14.80
CA VAL A 8 22.49 -10.21 13.54
C VAL A 8 23.72 -11.05 13.83
N ASN A 9 23.73 -12.27 13.32
CA ASN A 9 24.83 -13.21 13.49
C ASN A 9 25.66 -13.25 12.20
N GLU A 10 26.98 -13.17 12.31
CA GLU A 10 27.90 -13.41 11.20
C GLU A 10 28.14 -14.91 11.09
N VAL A 11 27.79 -15.51 9.94
CA VAL A 11 27.84 -16.97 9.76
C VAL A 11 29.25 -17.46 9.40
N HIS A 12 30.08 -16.62 8.77
CA HIS A 12 31.48 -16.90 8.41
C HIS A 12 32.35 -15.63 8.37
N CYS A 13 33.61 -15.69 8.84
CA CYS A 13 34.53 -14.56 8.83
C CYS A 13 35.05 -14.17 7.43
N ASP A 14 34.95 -15.07 6.44
CA ASP A 14 35.52 -14.86 5.10
C ASP A 14 34.48 -14.44 4.04
N ASP A 15 33.18 -14.60 4.32
CA ASP A 15 32.07 -14.19 3.45
C ASP A 15 31.08 -13.33 4.25
N ILE A 16 30.63 -12.21 3.68
CA ILE A 16 29.61 -11.31 4.28
C ILE A 16 28.22 -11.98 4.22
N ASN A 17 28.09 -13.15 4.83
CA ASN A 17 26.83 -13.87 5.02
C ASN A 17 26.31 -13.51 6.42
N LEU A 18 25.49 -12.47 6.44
CA LEU A 18 24.73 -12.06 7.61
C LEU A 18 23.52 -13.01 7.76
N GLU A 19 23.21 -13.42 8.99
CA GLU A 19 21.95 -14.05 9.36
C GLU A 19 21.22 -13.11 10.32
N VAL A 20 20.03 -12.66 9.96
CA VAL A 20 19.20 -11.79 10.79
C VAL A 20 18.08 -12.63 11.40
N THR A 21 18.05 -12.71 12.73
CA THR A 21 17.06 -13.43 13.53
C THR A 21 16.12 -12.45 14.21
N TYR A 22 14.81 -12.65 14.00
CA TYR A 22 13.74 -11.90 14.67
C TYR A 22 13.07 -12.79 15.70
N ASP A 23 13.01 -12.32 16.94
CA ASP A 23 12.33 -13.00 18.04
C ASP A 23 10.94 -12.40 18.28
N PHE A 24 9.92 -13.24 18.27
CA PHE A 24 8.50 -12.87 18.36
C PHE A 24 7.85 -13.20 19.72
N GLU A 25 8.62 -13.68 20.69
CA GLU A 25 8.12 -14.24 21.97
C GLU A 25 7.10 -13.34 22.70
N TYR A 26 7.25 -12.01 22.61
CA TYR A 26 6.35 -11.05 23.26
C TYR A 26 5.25 -10.49 22.35
N LEU A 27 5.37 -10.67 21.03
CA LEU A 27 4.38 -10.22 20.06
C LEU A 27 3.39 -11.34 19.70
N GLU A 28 3.80 -12.60 19.83
CA GLU A 28 2.98 -13.80 19.65
C GLU A 28 2.50 -14.34 21.02
N ASP A 29 1.52 -13.65 21.60
CA ASP A 29 1.00 -13.95 22.94
C ASP A 29 -0.07 -15.06 22.95
N SER A 30 -0.51 -15.52 21.77
CA SER A 30 -1.59 -16.50 21.56
C SER A 30 -1.46 -17.77 22.43
N TYR A 31 -0.23 -18.14 22.82
CA TYR A 31 0.09 -19.33 23.62
C TYR A 31 0.92 -19.01 24.87
N ALA A 32 0.97 -17.76 25.33
CA ALA A 32 1.79 -17.37 26.45
C ALA A 32 1.28 -17.90 27.81
N ASN A 33 2.15 -18.56 28.58
CA ASN A 33 1.81 -19.13 29.90
C ASN A 33 1.84 -18.11 31.06
N TRP A 34 2.34 -16.89 30.83
CA TRP A 34 2.47 -15.87 31.89
C TRP A 34 1.14 -15.17 32.21
N PHE A 35 0.12 -15.33 31.36
CA PHE A 35 -1.28 -15.09 31.71
C PHE A 35 -1.80 -16.28 32.55
N SER A 36 -1.19 -16.52 33.71
CA SER A 36 -1.62 -17.60 34.59
C SER A 36 -3.05 -17.33 35.07
N THR A 37 -3.87 -18.37 35.00
CA THR A 37 -5.27 -18.47 35.42
C THR A 37 -5.48 -18.21 36.92
N ASP A 38 -5.25 -16.97 37.38
CA ASP A 38 -5.94 -16.48 38.56
C ASP A 38 -7.33 -16.02 38.11
N ALA A 39 -8.26 -16.98 38.05
CA ALA A 39 -9.67 -16.76 37.74
C ALA A 39 -10.35 -15.71 38.66
N ASN A 40 -9.70 -15.32 39.76
CA ASN A 40 -10.16 -14.28 40.67
C ASN A 40 -9.71 -12.86 40.25
N PHE A 41 -8.60 -12.72 39.52
CA PHE A 41 -8.10 -11.40 39.06
C PHE A 41 -8.90 -10.89 37.85
N THR A 42 -9.20 -11.78 36.90
CA THR A 42 -10.06 -11.44 35.74
C THR A 42 -11.50 -11.13 36.17
N ARG A 43 -11.99 -11.72 37.26
CA ARG A 43 -13.31 -11.41 37.82
C ARG A 43 -13.36 -10.04 38.49
N SER A 44 -12.30 -9.63 39.17
CA SER A 44 -12.22 -8.32 39.86
C SER A 44 -12.04 -7.14 38.91
N TYR A 45 -11.39 -7.32 37.75
CA TYR A 45 -11.15 -6.22 36.80
C TYR A 45 -12.31 -6.01 35.82
N PHE A 46 -13.18 -7.01 35.62
CA PHE A 46 -14.37 -6.89 34.76
C PHE A 46 -15.65 -6.45 35.50
N GLU A 47 -15.61 -6.31 36.83
CA GLU A 47 -16.73 -5.79 37.63
C GLU A 47 -16.78 -4.24 37.69
N SER A 48 -15.81 -3.53 37.10
CA SER A 48 -15.90 -2.09 36.84
C SER A 48 -16.86 -1.81 35.67
N ARG A 49 -18.14 -1.67 36.05
CA ARG A 49 -19.25 -0.96 35.40
C ARG A 49 -19.01 -0.47 33.96
N GLU A 50 -19.58 -1.21 33.00
CA GLU A 50 -20.41 -0.76 31.86
C GLU A 50 -20.37 -1.79 30.71
N ILE A 51 -19.24 -2.48 30.54
CA ILE A 51 -18.99 -3.41 29.41
C ILE A 51 -19.75 -4.75 29.59
N TRP A 52 -19.87 -5.24 30.84
CA TRP A 52 -20.53 -6.52 31.13
C TRP A 52 -22.03 -6.50 30.80
N ASN A 53 -22.71 -5.37 31.02
CA ASN A 53 -24.13 -5.23 30.71
C ASN A 53 -24.40 -5.07 29.21
N TYR A 54 -23.43 -4.53 28.46
CA TYR A 54 -23.48 -4.48 27.00
C TYR A 54 -23.30 -5.88 26.38
N LEU A 55 -22.35 -6.67 26.88
CA LEU A 55 -22.12 -8.06 26.43
C LEU A 55 -23.26 -9.01 26.84
N LYS A 56 -23.88 -8.83 28.02
CA LYS A 56 -25.03 -9.62 28.46
C LYS A 56 -26.29 -9.36 27.61
N ARG A 57 -26.41 -8.19 27.00
CA ARG A 57 -27.48 -7.88 26.02
C ARG A 57 -27.27 -8.58 24.67
N ILE A 58 -26.02 -8.89 24.31
CA ILE A 58 -25.68 -9.54 23.03
C ILE A 58 -25.79 -11.07 23.14
N CYS A 59 -25.48 -11.65 24.30
CA CYS A 59 -25.56 -13.11 24.51
C CYS A 59 -26.85 -13.53 25.22
N ARG A 60 -27.96 -13.60 24.48
CA ARG A 60 -29.15 -14.37 24.88
C ARG A 60 -28.99 -15.82 24.43
N CYS A 61 -28.19 -16.60 25.15
CA CYS A 61 -28.19 -18.06 25.00
C CYS A 61 -28.37 -18.75 26.35
N SER A 62 -29.40 -19.58 26.36
CA SER A 62 -29.92 -20.41 27.43
C SER A 62 -28.88 -21.38 27.99
N GLY A 63 -29.08 -21.75 29.25
CA GLY A 63 -28.11 -22.46 30.09
C GLY A 63 -27.62 -23.80 29.55
N ALA A 64 -26.35 -24.07 29.82
CA ALA A 64 -25.78 -25.41 29.81
C ALA A 64 -25.00 -25.60 31.11
N ARG A 65 -25.31 -26.70 31.80
CA ARG A 65 -24.78 -27.12 33.09
C ARG A 65 -23.28 -27.42 33.02
N ASP A 66 -22.51 -26.80 33.90
CA ASP A 66 -21.12 -27.14 34.19
C ASP A 66 -21.02 -28.57 34.77
N LYS A 67 -20.18 -29.41 34.16
CA LYS A 67 -19.62 -30.60 34.79
C LYS A 67 -18.12 -30.44 34.93
N SER A 68 -17.71 -30.21 36.17
CA SER A 68 -16.50 -30.74 36.83
C SER A 68 -15.19 -30.76 36.02
N SER A 69 -14.33 -29.79 36.28
CA SER A 69 -12.89 -29.89 36.00
C SER A 69 -12.09 -29.76 37.30
N ARG A 70 -11.48 -30.87 37.72
CA ARG A 70 -10.59 -31.01 38.88
C ARG A 70 -9.47 -29.96 38.85
N ASN A 71 -9.28 -29.29 39.98
CA ASN A 71 -8.09 -28.50 40.31
C ASN A 71 -6.84 -29.37 40.22
N LYS A 72 -6.06 -29.22 39.14
CA LYS A 72 -4.67 -29.70 39.08
C LYS A 72 -3.78 -28.53 39.50
N LYS A 73 -3.25 -28.58 40.72
CA LYS A 73 -2.18 -27.67 41.16
C LYS A 73 -0.96 -27.91 40.27
N ILE A 74 -0.62 -26.91 39.46
CA ILE A 74 0.58 -26.85 38.64
C ILE A 74 1.77 -26.61 39.58
N THR A 75 2.74 -27.52 39.58
CA THR A 75 3.94 -27.44 40.41
C THR A 75 4.95 -26.46 39.81
N GLN A 76 5.81 -25.87 40.65
CA GLN A 76 6.83 -24.86 40.29
C GLN A 76 7.82 -25.27 39.17
N LYS A 77 7.82 -26.55 38.77
CA LYS A 77 8.57 -27.11 37.63
C LYS A 77 7.99 -26.71 36.26
N ASP A 78 6.72 -26.32 36.20
CA ASP A 78 6.00 -25.98 34.95
C ASP A 78 6.25 -24.51 34.52
N LYS A 79 6.87 -23.67 35.37
CA LYS A 79 7.20 -22.27 35.04
C LYS A 79 8.40 -22.13 34.09
N ASN A 80 9.23 -23.16 33.94
CA ASN A 80 10.47 -23.12 33.16
C ASN A 80 10.41 -23.96 31.86
N GLN A 81 9.26 -24.48 31.48
CA GLN A 81 9.11 -25.14 30.17
C GLN A 81 8.81 -24.11 29.09
N THR A 82 9.76 -23.94 28.17
CA THR A 82 9.52 -23.17 26.95
C THR A 82 8.44 -23.87 26.13
N ILE A 83 7.42 -23.11 25.75
CA ILE A 83 6.23 -23.59 25.00
C ILE A 83 6.59 -23.92 23.55
N PHE A 84 7.73 -23.42 23.12
CA PHE A 84 8.35 -23.66 21.83
C PHE A 84 9.53 -24.64 21.97
N ASP A 85 9.69 -25.47 20.95
CA ASP A 85 10.84 -26.35 20.82
C ASP A 85 12.11 -25.52 20.60
N ARG A 86 13.10 -25.71 21.49
CA ARG A 86 14.38 -24.97 21.49
C ARG A 86 15.23 -25.21 20.24
N LYS A 87 14.99 -26.32 19.51
CA LYS A 87 15.73 -26.65 18.28
C LYS A 87 15.05 -26.16 17.00
N THR A 88 13.71 -26.15 16.96
CA THR A 88 12.96 -25.84 15.74
C THR A 88 12.18 -24.53 15.79
N GLY A 89 12.06 -23.92 16.97
CA GLY A 89 11.28 -22.69 17.19
C GLY A 89 9.77 -22.87 17.01
N ARG A 90 9.29 -24.11 16.84
CA ARG A 90 7.87 -24.42 16.62
C ARG A 90 7.15 -24.70 17.92
N LEU A 91 5.85 -24.44 17.92
CA LEU A 91 4.98 -24.67 19.06
C LEU A 91 4.89 -26.16 19.42
N LEU A 92 5.09 -26.51 20.69
CA LEU A 92 4.97 -27.89 21.19
C LEU A 92 3.52 -28.40 21.03
N PRO A 93 3.29 -29.71 20.82
CA PRO A 93 1.93 -30.29 20.66
C PRO A 93 1.04 -30.22 21.91
N GLU A 94 1.65 -30.05 23.09
CA GLU A 94 0.95 -30.02 24.38
C GLU A 94 0.54 -28.60 24.82
N ALA A 95 1.09 -27.56 24.18
CA ALA A 95 0.76 -26.17 24.45
C ALA A 95 -0.74 -25.87 24.33
N LYS A 96 -1.26 -25.00 25.18
CA LYS A 96 -2.65 -24.53 25.13
C LYS A 96 -2.66 -23.01 25.08
N PRO A 97 -3.62 -22.41 24.36
CA PRO A 97 -3.78 -20.97 24.39
C PRO A 97 -4.25 -20.56 25.79
N TYR A 98 -4.04 -19.31 26.15
CA TYR A 98 -4.50 -18.78 27.43
C TYR A 98 -6.03 -18.56 27.45
N ILE A 99 -6.66 -18.44 26.28
CA ILE A 99 -8.11 -18.31 26.06
C ILE A 99 -8.55 -19.19 24.88
N ASP A 100 -9.70 -19.86 24.99
CA ASP A 100 -10.25 -20.71 23.92
C ASP A 100 -11.03 -19.93 22.85
N ASP A 101 -11.57 -18.75 23.17
CA ASP A 101 -12.30 -17.89 22.23
C ASP A 101 -11.36 -17.21 21.22
N ARG A 102 -11.50 -17.57 19.95
CA ARG A 102 -10.72 -17.07 18.80
C ARG A 102 -10.92 -15.59 18.54
N GLN A 103 -12.14 -15.07 18.72
CA GLN A 103 -12.40 -13.66 18.46
C GLN A 103 -11.78 -12.79 19.56
N LEU A 104 -11.79 -13.27 20.79
CA LEU A 104 -11.14 -12.60 21.91
C LEU A 104 -9.60 -12.66 21.77
N LEU A 105 -9.04 -13.80 21.36
CA LEU A 105 -7.62 -13.93 21.01
C LEU A 105 -7.21 -12.92 19.93
N LYS A 106 -8.01 -12.77 18.87
CA LYS A 106 -7.76 -11.80 17.79
C LYS A 106 -7.67 -10.37 18.29
N VAL A 107 -8.62 -9.95 19.13
CA VAL A 107 -8.70 -8.57 19.65
C VAL A 107 -7.61 -8.29 20.67
N ASN A 108 -7.24 -9.29 21.49
CA ASN A 108 -6.19 -9.14 22.49
C ASN A 108 -4.78 -9.27 21.91
N HIS A 109 -4.64 -9.79 20.68
CA HIS A 109 -3.34 -9.98 20.05
C HIS A 109 -2.56 -8.64 19.98
N PRO A 110 -1.28 -8.59 20.38
CA PRO A 110 -0.46 -7.39 20.39
C PRO A 110 -0.43 -6.67 19.04
N LEU A 111 -0.33 -7.40 17.93
CA LEU A 111 -0.45 -6.86 16.58
C LEU A 111 -1.77 -6.14 16.31
N TYR A 112 -2.90 -6.66 16.79
CA TYR A 112 -4.20 -6.00 16.63
C TYR A 112 -4.23 -4.68 17.40
N ILE A 113 -3.74 -4.70 18.64
CA ILE A 113 -3.63 -3.51 19.49
C ILE A 113 -2.67 -2.47 18.88
N LEU A 114 -1.54 -2.91 18.33
CA LEU A 114 -0.57 -2.07 17.64
C LEU A 114 -1.14 -1.45 16.36
N ALA A 115 -1.87 -2.24 15.58
CA ALA A 115 -2.57 -1.80 14.37
C ALA A 115 -3.66 -0.77 14.67
N GLU A 116 -4.39 -0.96 15.77
CA GLU A 116 -5.41 -0.04 16.27
C GLU A 116 -4.79 1.23 16.89
N SER A 117 -3.60 1.10 17.48
CA SER A 117 -2.87 2.25 18.01
C SER A 117 -2.46 3.21 16.89
N LYS A 118 -2.57 4.52 17.15
CA LYS A 118 -2.09 5.56 16.22
C LYS A 118 -0.56 5.71 16.22
N ASN A 119 0.19 4.75 16.77
CA ASN A 119 1.64 4.83 16.92
C ASN A 119 2.35 4.29 15.68
N GLU A 120 2.45 5.13 14.65
CA GLU A 120 3.07 4.81 13.36
C GLU A 120 4.51 4.32 13.48
N LYS A 121 5.29 4.89 14.41
CA LYS A 121 6.69 4.50 14.65
C LYS A 121 6.83 3.05 15.14
N LEU A 122 5.86 2.55 15.90
CA LEU A 122 5.90 1.22 16.50
C LEU A 122 5.40 0.17 15.50
N LEU A 123 4.37 0.51 14.72
CA LEU A 123 3.89 -0.31 13.61
C LEU A 123 4.95 -0.44 12.50
N GLY A 124 5.68 0.64 12.23
CA GLY A 124 6.80 0.69 11.30
C GLY A 124 8.08 0.00 11.79
N HIS A 125 8.09 -0.57 13.00
CA HIS A 125 9.27 -1.23 13.54
C HIS A 125 9.55 -2.56 12.81
N GLU A 126 10.82 -2.85 12.53
CA GLU A 126 11.25 -3.98 11.69
C GLU A 126 10.76 -5.34 12.21
N VAL A 127 10.77 -5.56 13.53
CA VAL A 127 10.24 -6.79 14.16
C VAL A 127 8.73 -6.97 13.90
N VAL A 128 7.94 -5.90 13.96
CA VAL A 128 6.48 -5.96 13.74
C VAL A 128 6.20 -6.24 12.26
N GLN A 129 6.95 -5.58 11.37
CA GLN A 129 6.89 -5.85 9.93
C GLN A 129 7.28 -7.30 9.61
N ALA A 130 8.37 -7.81 10.19
CA ALA A 130 8.82 -9.19 10.00
C ALA A 130 7.79 -10.22 10.48
N LEU A 131 7.17 -9.99 11.65
CA LEU A 131 6.12 -10.88 12.16
C LEU A 131 4.89 -10.88 11.23
N SER A 132 4.42 -9.70 10.84
CA SER A 132 3.26 -9.58 9.94
C SER A 132 3.51 -10.22 8.58
N ALA A 133 4.72 -10.07 8.02
CA ALA A 133 5.13 -10.68 6.77
C ALA A 133 5.22 -12.21 6.88
N THR A 134 5.72 -12.72 8.01
CA THR A 134 5.79 -14.17 8.29
C THR A 134 4.39 -14.78 8.37
N LYS A 135 3.49 -14.20 9.16
CA LYS A 135 2.11 -14.69 9.27
C LYS A 135 1.35 -14.60 7.95
N TRP A 136 1.55 -13.52 7.19
CA TRP A 136 0.98 -13.39 5.86
C TRP A 136 1.50 -14.48 4.92
N HIS A 137 2.78 -14.80 4.94
CA HIS A 137 3.36 -15.81 4.07
C HIS A 137 2.91 -17.23 4.41
N ASP A 138 2.95 -17.59 5.70
CA ASP A 138 2.65 -18.95 6.16
C ASP A 138 1.16 -19.31 5.99
N LEU A 139 0.25 -18.33 6.09
CA LEU A 139 -1.18 -18.59 6.17
C LEU A 139 -2.02 -17.66 5.27
N GLY A 140 -1.79 -16.35 5.32
CA GLY A 140 -2.59 -15.37 4.60
C GLY A 140 -2.52 -15.49 3.07
N LEU A 141 -1.32 -15.75 2.53
CA LEU A 141 -1.05 -15.84 1.10
C LEU A 141 -1.78 -17.03 0.47
N PHE A 142 -1.77 -18.19 1.13
CA PHE A 142 -2.45 -19.38 0.63
C PHE A 142 -3.96 -19.16 0.51
N VAL A 143 -4.59 -18.61 1.57
CA VAL A 143 -6.02 -18.31 1.57
C VAL A 143 -6.37 -17.26 0.53
N TYR A 144 -5.56 -16.19 0.42
CA TYR A 144 -5.75 -15.15 -0.59
C TYR A 144 -5.64 -15.70 -2.02
N VAL A 145 -4.64 -16.54 -2.31
CA VAL A 145 -4.45 -17.11 -3.66
C VAL A 145 -5.63 -18.01 -4.04
N ILE A 146 -6.15 -18.82 -3.10
CA ILE A 146 -7.34 -19.63 -3.36
C ILE A 146 -8.55 -18.75 -3.66
N ASP A 147 -8.82 -17.76 -2.81
CA ASP A 147 -9.93 -16.81 -2.99
C ASP A 147 -9.83 -16.09 -4.36
N PHE A 148 -8.64 -15.59 -4.69
CA PHE A 148 -8.35 -14.95 -5.96
C PHE A 148 -8.56 -15.90 -7.16
N LEU A 149 -8.12 -17.15 -7.08
CA LEU A 149 -8.29 -18.13 -8.16
C LEU A 149 -9.77 -18.50 -8.37
N VAL A 150 -10.55 -18.64 -7.30
CA VAL A 150 -11.99 -18.88 -7.39
C VAL A 150 -12.68 -17.71 -8.10
N TYR A 151 -12.38 -16.48 -7.69
CA TYR A 151 -12.92 -15.28 -8.34
C TYR A 151 -12.49 -15.15 -9.81
N MET A 152 -11.22 -15.38 -10.11
CA MET A 152 -10.70 -15.35 -11.48
C MET A 152 -11.35 -16.40 -12.37
N THR A 153 -11.61 -17.61 -11.84
CA THR A 153 -12.32 -18.66 -12.57
C THR A 153 -13.73 -18.21 -12.91
N PHE A 154 -14.47 -17.66 -11.93
CA PHE A 154 -15.79 -17.06 -12.18
C PHE A 154 -15.73 -15.95 -13.24
N LEU A 155 -14.79 -15.01 -13.13
CA LEU A 155 -14.65 -13.87 -14.04
C LEU A 155 -14.36 -14.31 -15.48
N LEU A 156 -13.46 -15.28 -15.66
CA LEU A 156 -13.12 -15.83 -16.97
C LEU A 156 -14.29 -16.60 -17.58
N LEU A 157 -15.00 -17.40 -16.79
CA LEU A 157 -16.20 -18.11 -17.26
C LEU A 157 -17.30 -17.12 -17.68
N PHE A 158 -17.57 -16.10 -16.86
CA PHE A 158 -18.58 -15.07 -17.17
C PHE A 158 -18.19 -14.24 -18.40
N THR A 159 -16.92 -13.84 -18.52
CA THR A 159 -16.42 -13.11 -19.70
C THR A 159 -16.53 -13.98 -20.95
N THR A 160 -16.15 -15.27 -20.87
CA THR A 160 -16.28 -16.21 -21.99
C THR A 160 -17.73 -16.40 -22.40
N PHE A 161 -18.64 -16.48 -21.44
CA PHE A 161 -20.08 -16.55 -21.69
C PHE A 161 -20.59 -15.32 -22.46
N MET A 162 -20.23 -14.11 -22.00
CA MET A 162 -20.64 -12.86 -22.66
C MET A 162 -20.06 -12.70 -24.06
N LEU A 163 -18.81 -13.13 -24.28
CA LEU A 163 -18.16 -13.01 -25.59
C LEU A 163 -18.63 -14.06 -26.62
N LYS A 164 -19.12 -15.21 -26.15
CA LYS A 164 -19.65 -16.27 -27.03
C LYS A 164 -21.16 -16.17 -27.27
N SER A 165 -21.87 -15.43 -26.42
CA SER A 165 -23.30 -15.20 -26.61
C SER A 165 -23.51 -14.17 -27.69
N ASP A 166 -24.36 -14.47 -28.67
CA ASP A 166 -24.67 -13.53 -29.73
C ASP A 166 -25.50 -12.36 -29.20
N ALA A 167 -25.17 -11.15 -29.66
CA ALA A 167 -25.90 -9.96 -29.29
C ALA A 167 -27.29 -9.96 -29.96
N PRO A 168 -28.36 -9.55 -29.24
CA PRO A 168 -29.74 -9.66 -29.76
C PRO A 168 -29.97 -8.86 -31.04
N TYR A 169 -29.20 -7.78 -31.28
CA TYR A 169 -29.30 -6.94 -32.47
C TYR A 169 -28.52 -7.46 -33.69
N GLN A 170 -27.80 -8.59 -33.58
CA GLN A 170 -27.05 -9.19 -34.70
C GLN A 170 -27.72 -10.43 -35.29
N PHE A 171 -28.94 -10.76 -34.87
CA PHE A 171 -29.56 -12.01 -35.29
C PHE A 171 -30.07 -11.93 -36.74
N THR A 172 -29.57 -12.83 -37.59
CA THR A 172 -30.01 -13.03 -38.97
C THR A 172 -30.85 -14.29 -39.03
N TYR A 173 -32.17 -14.15 -39.12
CA TYR A 173 -33.07 -15.26 -39.40
C TYR A 173 -33.35 -15.32 -40.91
N ASN A 174 -33.06 -16.45 -41.56
CA ASN A 174 -33.31 -16.68 -43.00
C ASN A 174 -32.79 -15.59 -43.96
N GLY A 175 -31.57 -15.07 -43.71
CA GLY A 175 -30.94 -14.12 -44.64
C GLY A 175 -31.52 -12.69 -44.62
N GLN A 176 -32.33 -12.35 -43.61
CA GLN A 176 -32.76 -10.98 -43.33
C GLN A 176 -32.21 -10.53 -41.97
N ASN A 177 -31.68 -9.31 -41.93
CA ASN A 177 -31.24 -8.65 -40.70
C ASN A 177 -32.49 -8.16 -39.97
N PHE A 178 -32.92 -8.84 -38.91
CA PHE A 178 -34.00 -8.34 -38.05
C PHE A 178 -33.37 -7.48 -36.97
N THR A 179 -33.71 -6.19 -36.97
CA THR A 179 -33.22 -5.21 -35.99
C THR A 179 -34.04 -5.20 -34.70
N GLU A 180 -35.19 -5.90 -34.66
CA GLU A 180 -36.09 -5.92 -33.52
C GLU A 180 -36.53 -7.36 -33.22
N LEU A 181 -36.32 -7.78 -31.96
CA LEU A 181 -36.72 -9.09 -31.41
C LEU A 181 -38.27 -9.23 -31.28
N ASP A 182 -38.98 -8.13 -31.52
CA ASP A 182 -40.42 -7.96 -31.25
C ASP A 182 -41.32 -8.70 -32.25
N GLU A 183 -40.81 -9.08 -33.44
CA GLU A 183 -41.61 -9.83 -34.44
C GLU A 183 -41.62 -11.36 -34.22
N VAL A 184 -40.71 -11.90 -33.40
CA VAL A 184 -40.54 -13.36 -33.25
C VAL A 184 -41.27 -13.92 -32.03
N CYS A 185 -41.55 -13.09 -31.02
CA CYS A 185 -42.06 -13.57 -29.73
C CYS A 185 -43.22 -12.68 -29.24
N PRO A 186 -44.50 -13.10 -29.41
CA PRO A 186 -45.62 -12.33 -28.90
C PRO A 186 -45.61 -12.33 -27.37
N ASP A 187 -45.83 -11.14 -26.81
CA ASP A 187 -45.87 -10.82 -25.38
C ASP A 187 -46.67 -11.84 -24.56
N ILE A 188 -46.00 -12.47 -23.58
CA ILE A 188 -46.69 -12.97 -22.38
C ILE A 188 -46.05 -12.31 -21.16
N ILE A 189 -46.59 -11.14 -20.82
CA ILE A 189 -46.49 -10.63 -19.46
C ILE A 189 -47.39 -11.50 -18.57
N ALA A 190 -46.82 -11.96 -17.46
CA ALA A 190 -47.46 -12.53 -16.26
C ALA A 190 -47.74 -14.04 -16.21
N SER A 191 -46.70 -14.81 -15.87
CA SER A 191 -46.71 -15.58 -14.62
C SER A 191 -45.26 -15.67 -14.11
N GLY A 192 -44.88 -15.05 -12.99
CA GLY A 192 -45.44 -15.32 -11.68
C GLY A 192 -44.69 -16.48 -10.98
N LYS A 193 -43.36 -16.40 -10.87
CA LYS A 193 -42.59 -17.14 -9.84
C LYS A 193 -41.40 -16.31 -9.34
N LEU A 194 -41.70 -15.29 -8.55
CA LEU A 194 -40.74 -14.63 -7.66
C LEU A 194 -40.42 -15.48 -6.42
N SER A 195 -40.28 -16.80 -6.57
CA SER A 195 -40.05 -17.73 -5.46
C SER A 195 -39.12 -18.86 -5.87
N GLN A 196 -37.84 -18.53 -6.10
CA GLN A 196 -36.67 -19.35 -5.72
C GLN A 196 -35.35 -18.72 -6.22
N VAL A 197 -34.94 -17.55 -5.70
CA VAL A 197 -33.50 -17.16 -5.71
C VAL A 197 -33.07 -16.46 -4.41
N LEU A 198 -33.94 -16.34 -3.40
CA LEU A 198 -33.62 -15.67 -2.13
C LEU A 198 -33.68 -16.60 -0.92
N THR A 199 -33.00 -17.75 -1.03
CA THR A 199 -32.64 -18.54 0.16
C THR A 199 -31.15 -18.85 0.16
N LEU A 200 -30.33 -17.82 0.05
CA LEU A 200 -28.96 -17.87 0.56
C LEU A 200 -28.95 -17.16 1.91
N GLY A 201 -28.51 -17.90 2.93
CA GLY A 201 -28.73 -17.61 4.34
C GLY A 201 -28.44 -16.16 4.73
N HIS A 202 -29.34 -15.61 5.54
CA HIS A 202 -29.33 -14.24 6.09
C HIS A 202 -28.19 -13.95 7.09
N ARG A 203 -27.06 -14.65 6.95
CA ARG A 203 -25.91 -14.65 7.86
C ARG A 203 -24.60 -14.24 7.19
N TYR A 204 -24.68 -13.52 6.07
CA TYR A 204 -23.55 -12.95 5.32
C TYR A 204 -23.77 -11.48 4.90
N PHE A 205 -24.76 -10.78 5.46
CA PHE A 205 -24.97 -9.34 5.21
C PHE A 205 -23.99 -8.49 6.02
N ASP A 206 -22.74 -8.46 5.60
CA ASP A 206 -21.83 -7.35 5.89
C ASP A 206 -21.93 -6.33 4.72
N PRO A 207 -22.08 -5.02 4.99
CA PRO A 207 -22.15 -4.00 3.94
C PRO A 207 -20.88 -3.94 3.07
N SER A 208 -19.78 -4.52 3.57
CA SER A 208 -18.51 -4.75 2.88
C SER A 208 -18.66 -5.57 1.58
N ASN A 209 -19.64 -6.48 1.53
CA ASN A 209 -19.80 -7.48 0.47
C ASN A 209 -21.02 -7.19 -0.44
N LEU A 210 -21.67 -6.04 -0.29
CA LEU A 210 -22.88 -5.70 -1.05
C LEU A 210 -22.61 -5.66 -2.56
N LEU A 211 -21.43 -5.19 -2.96
CA LEU A 211 -21.03 -5.16 -4.36
C LEU A 211 -20.80 -6.55 -4.96
N GLU A 212 -20.19 -7.47 -4.19
CA GLU A 212 -19.98 -8.87 -4.61
C GLU A 212 -21.31 -9.64 -4.71
N ILE A 213 -22.21 -9.43 -3.75
CA ILE A 213 -23.55 -10.02 -3.77
C ILE A 213 -24.37 -9.47 -4.93
N ALA A 214 -24.33 -8.15 -5.16
CA ALA A 214 -25.00 -7.53 -6.29
C ALA A 214 -24.49 -8.13 -7.61
N LEU A 215 -23.17 -8.31 -7.76
CA LEU A 215 -22.55 -8.93 -8.93
C LEU A 215 -23.01 -10.38 -9.16
N LEU A 216 -23.07 -11.17 -8.10
CA LEU A 216 -23.56 -12.56 -8.17
C LEU A 216 -25.04 -12.59 -8.58
N ILE A 217 -25.88 -11.72 -8.03
CA ILE A 217 -27.29 -11.62 -8.41
C ILE A 217 -27.42 -11.19 -9.87
N THR A 218 -26.72 -10.13 -10.29
CA THR A 218 -26.81 -9.62 -11.67
C THR A 218 -26.26 -10.63 -12.68
N SER A 219 -25.18 -11.35 -12.36
CA SER A 219 -24.69 -12.42 -13.23
C SER A 219 -25.69 -13.56 -13.36
N ILE A 220 -26.32 -14.02 -12.27
CA ILE A 220 -27.38 -15.03 -12.34
C ILE A 220 -28.56 -14.56 -13.19
N LEU A 221 -29.00 -13.30 -13.05
CA LEU A 221 -30.08 -12.74 -13.87
C LEU A 221 -29.78 -12.73 -15.37
N VAL A 222 -28.50 -12.62 -15.74
CA VAL A 222 -28.05 -12.67 -17.14
C VAL A 222 -27.99 -14.11 -17.66
N LEU A 223 -27.68 -15.08 -16.80
CA LEU A 223 -27.63 -16.51 -17.16
C LEU A 223 -29.02 -17.18 -17.24
N VAL A 224 -30.04 -16.67 -16.54
CA VAL A 224 -31.37 -17.28 -16.52
C VAL A 224 -32.14 -16.98 -17.81
N ASP A 225 -32.75 -18.01 -18.38
CA ASP A 225 -33.65 -17.91 -19.53
C ASP A 225 -35.07 -17.63 -19.01
N PHE A 226 -35.58 -16.40 -19.19
CA PHE A 226 -36.91 -16.01 -18.70
C PHE A 226 -38.04 -16.42 -19.62
N ASP A 227 -37.80 -16.46 -20.94
CA ASP A 227 -38.82 -16.76 -21.96
C ASP A 227 -38.57 -18.09 -22.66
N ASP A 228 -39.65 -18.74 -23.13
CA ASP A 228 -39.54 -19.99 -23.89
C ASP A 228 -38.82 -19.78 -25.24
N CYS A 229 -38.92 -18.56 -25.77
CA CYS A 229 -38.14 -18.04 -26.90
C CYS A 229 -36.62 -18.10 -26.63
N SER A 230 -36.20 -17.63 -25.45
CA SER A 230 -34.79 -17.65 -25.02
C SER A 230 -34.29 -19.08 -24.80
N LYS A 231 -35.15 -19.96 -24.27
CA LYS A 231 -34.81 -21.39 -24.10
C LYS A 231 -34.58 -22.14 -25.42
N GLN A 232 -35.30 -21.78 -26.48
CA GLN A 232 -35.20 -22.46 -27.77
C GLN A 232 -34.08 -21.90 -28.66
N THR A 233 -33.85 -20.59 -28.62
CA THR A 233 -32.91 -19.90 -29.51
C THR A 233 -31.56 -19.59 -28.87
N GLY A 234 -31.49 -19.56 -27.53
CA GLY A 234 -30.32 -19.13 -26.78
C GLY A 234 -30.09 -17.61 -26.76
N ILE A 235 -30.99 -16.83 -27.39
CA ILE A 235 -30.88 -15.37 -27.47
C ILE A 235 -31.35 -14.73 -26.17
N ARG A 236 -30.65 -13.67 -25.74
CA ARG A 236 -30.92 -12.91 -24.51
C ARG A 236 -31.80 -11.71 -24.80
N GLN A 237 -32.63 -11.31 -23.84
CA GLN A 237 -33.46 -10.12 -23.95
C GLN A 237 -32.62 -8.83 -23.97
N ASN A 238 -33.12 -7.76 -24.58
CA ASN A 238 -32.41 -6.48 -24.68
C ASN A 238 -31.97 -5.93 -23.31
N TRP A 239 -32.84 -5.99 -22.30
CA TRP A 239 -32.51 -5.57 -20.94
C TRP A 239 -31.47 -6.48 -20.27
N GLN A 240 -31.49 -7.79 -20.57
CA GLN A 240 -30.48 -8.74 -20.06
C GLN A 240 -29.12 -8.47 -20.67
N TRP A 241 -29.07 -8.14 -21.97
CA TRP A 241 -27.83 -7.81 -22.66
C TRP A 241 -27.21 -6.52 -22.12
N GLN A 242 -28.02 -5.47 -21.93
CA GLN A 242 -27.58 -4.22 -21.30
C GLN A 242 -27.06 -4.46 -19.88
N LEU A 243 -27.81 -5.21 -19.07
CA LEU A 243 -27.40 -5.59 -17.71
C LEU A 243 -26.12 -6.43 -17.71
N GLY A 244 -25.96 -7.35 -18.66
CA GLY A 244 -24.77 -8.18 -18.85
C GLY A 244 -23.52 -7.36 -19.16
N GLY A 245 -23.64 -6.35 -20.03
CA GLY A 245 -22.54 -5.42 -20.32
C GLY A 245 -22.11 -4.61 -19.09
N VAL A 246 -23.06 -4.05 -18.34
CA VAL A 246 -22.78 -3.32 -17.09
C VAL A 246 -22.18 -4.26 -16.04
N CYS A 247 -22.73 -5.47 -15.89
CA CYS A 247 -22.24 -6.48 -14.96
C CYS A 247 -20.82 -6.91 -15.31
N LEU A 248 -20.48 -7.08 -16.59
CA LEU A 248 -19.14 -7.40 -17.04
C LEU A 248 -18.15 -6.30 -16.64
N PHE A 249 -18.49 -5.04 -16.91
CA PHE A 249 -17.67 -3.91 -16.49
C PHE A 249 -17.46 -3.88 -14.97
N ILE A 250 -18.54 -4.00 -14.19
CA ILE A 250 -18.46 -4.03 -12.72
C ILE A 250 -17.63 -5.22 -12.23
N ALA A 251 -17.72 -6.40 -12.87
CA ALA A 251 -16.94 -7.59 -12.50
C ALA A 251 -15.43 -7.35 -12.64
N TRP A 252 -15.02 -6.71 -13.74
CA TRP A 252 -13.62 -6.31 -13.94
C TRP A 252 -13.21 -5.19 -12.98
N MET A 253 -14.10 -4.27 -12.60
CA MET A 253 -13.81 -3.26 -11.58
C MET A 253 -13.69 -3.86 -10.17
N VAL A 254 -14.51 -4.87 -9.82
CA VAL A 254 -14.43 -5.60 -8.55
C VAL A 254 -13.12 -6.39 -8.45
N LEU A 255 -12.55 -6.86 -9.56
CA LEU A 255 -11.22 -7.47 -9.58
C LEU A 255 -10.16 -6.54 -8.96
N LEU A 256 -10.25 -5.22 -9.20
CA LEU A 256 -9.32 -4.26 -8.59
C LEU A 256 -9.43 -4.27 -7.05
N LEU A 257 -10.62 -4.51 -6.48
CA LEU A 257 -10.82 -4.64 -5.03
C LEU A 257 -10.22 -5.93 -4.46
N PHE A 258 -10.15 -7.00 -5.24
CA PHE A 258 -9.37 -8.20 -4.88
C PHE A 258 -7.88 -7.92 -4.92
N VAL A 259 -7.39 -7.27 -5.97
CA VAL A 259 -5.98 -6.87 -6.10
C VAL A 259 -5.56 -5.91 -4.98
N ARG A 260 -6.48 -5.10 -4.45
CA ARG A 260 -6.25 -4.24 -3.27
C ARG A 260 -5.75 -5.01 -2.05
N LYS A 261 -6.20 -6.25 -1.84
CA LYS A 261 -5.77 -7.10 -0.72
C LYS A 261 -4.33 -7.62 -0.90
N SER A 262 -3.76 -7.51 -2.11
CA SER A 262 -2.40 -7.98 -2.43
C SER A 262 -1.32 -7.13 -1.76
N PRO A 263 -0.25 -7.76 -1.22
CA PRO A 263 0.87 -7.06 -0.60
C PRO A 263 1.72 -6.23 -1.57
N TYR A 264 1.66 -6.43 -2.88
CA TYR A 264 2.47 -5.67 -3.85
C TYR A 264 1.62 -4.66 -4.61
N LEU A 265 0.62 -5.18 -5.32
CA LEU A 265 -0.25 -4.37 -6.15
C LEU A 265 -1.24 -3.53 -5.33
N GLY A 266 -1.53 -3.94 -4.09
CA GLY A 266 -2.54 -3.28 -3.26
C GLY A 266 -2.22 -1.83 -2.92
N ILE A 267 -0.94 -1.46 -2.77
CA ILE A 267 -0.53 -0.06 -2.52
C ILE A 267 -1.00 0.84 -3.66
N TYR A 268 -0.75 0.42 -4.91
CA TYR A 268 -1.12 1.20 -6.10
C TYR A 268 -2.64 1.34 -6.22
N ILE A 269 -3.40 0.29 -5.89
CA ILE A 269 -4.87 0.37 -5.90
C ILE A 269 -5.40 1.28 -4.78
N ILE A 270 -4.85 1.21 -3.56
CA ILE A 270 -5.23 2.11 -2.45
C ILE A 270 -4.94 3.57 -2.83
N LEU A 271 -3.77 3.81 -3.42
CA LEU A 271 -3.37 5.12 -3.92
C LEU A 271 -4.36 5.62 -4.99
N PHE A 272 -4.62 4.80 -6.02
CA PHE A 272 -5.56 5.12 -7.09
C PHE A 272 -6.96 5.46 -6.55
N LEU A 273 -7.53 4.63 -5.69
CA LEU A 273 -8.88 4.86 -5.14
C LEU A 273 -8.95 6.12 -4.28
N LYS A 274 -7.88 6.43 -3.52
CA LYS A 274 -7.83 7.65 -2.71
C LYS A 274 -7.71 8.89 -3.59
N VAL A 275 -6.83 8.87 -4.60
CA VAL A 275 -6.70 9.96 -5.58
C VAL A 275 -7.98 10.14 -6.38
N LEU A 276 -8.63 9.05 -6.82
CA LEU A 276 -9.91 9.09 -7.50
C LEU A 276 -10.99 9.76 -6.64
N ARG A 277 -11.04 9.44 -5.35
CA ARG A 277 -11.97 10.10 -4.42
C ARG A 277 -11.68 11.59 -4.29
N THR A 278 -10.42 12.01 -4.14
CA THR A 278 -10.09 13.44 -4.08
C THR A 278 -10.40 14.14 -5.41
N TYR A 279 -10.10 13.49 -6.53
CA TYR A 279 -10.42 13.98 -7.85
C TYR A 279 -11.92 14.21 -7.97
N ILE A 280 -12.76 13.20 -7.74
CA ILE A 280 -14.23 13.34 -7.81
C ILE A 280 -14.73 14.45 -6.86
N SER A 281 -14.19 14.52 -5.63
CA SER A 281 -14.56 15.56 -4.67
C SER A 281 -14.18 16.96 -5.11
N SER A 282 -13.05 17.14 -5.79
CA SER A 282 -12.59 18.44 -6.30
C SER A 282 -13.24 18.81 -7.64
N SER A 283 -13.60 17.82 -8.45
CA SER A 283 -14.26 17.98 -9.75
C SER A 283 -15.61 18.68 -9.70
N VAL A 284 -16.31 18.66 -8.56
CA VAL A 284 -17.61 19.33 -8.41
C VAL A 284 -17.51 20.83 -8.72
N ILE A 285 -16.40 21.48 -8.32
CA ILE A 285 -16.20 22.91 -8.55
C ILE A 285 -15.99 23.19 -10.05
N TYR A 286 -15.13 22.41 -10.70
CA TYR A 286 -14.86 22.56 -12.14
C TYR A 286 -16.05 22.15 -13.00
N GLY A 287 -16.88 21.21 -12.52
CA GLY A 287 -18.11 20.78 -13.17
C GLY A 287 -19.11 21.92 -13.39
N LEU A 288 -19.14 22.92 -12.50
CA LEU A 288 -19.96 24.13 -12.69
C LEU A 288 -19.51 24.95 -13.91
N PHE A 289 -18.20 25.07 -14.13
CA PHE A 289 -17.66 25.74 -15.32
C PHE A 289 -17.97 24.94 -16.58
N VAL A 290 -17.77 23.62 -16.57
CA VAL A 290 -18.09 22.75 -17.71
C VAL A 290 -19.56 22.86 -18.10
N MET A 291 -20.47 22.89 -17.13
CA MET A 291 -21.90 23.08 -17.37
C MET A 291 -22.21 24.46 -17.98
N ALA A 292 -21.58 25.53 -17.49
CA ALA A 292 -21.79 26.87 -18.04
C ALA A 292 -21.35 26.98 -19.51
N PHE A 293 -20.18 26.45 -19.84
CA PHE A 293 -19.68 26.43 -21.23
C PHE A 293 -20.49 25.49 -22.12
N SER A 294 -20.91 24.33 -21.62
CA SER A 294 -21.75 23.39 -22.37
C SER A 294 -23.10 24.00 -22.74
N LEU A 295 -23.75 24.71 -21.83
CA LEU A 295 -24.99 25.41 -22.13
C LEU A 295 -24.77 26.54 -23.14
N THR A 296 -23.64 27.23 -23.05
CA THR A 296 -23.27 28.29 -24.00
C THR A 296 -23.03 27.72 -25.41
N PHE A 297 -22.32 26.60 -25.53
CA PHE A 297 -22.12 25.92 -26.81
C PHE A 297 -23.40 25.31 -27.37
N TYR A 298 -24.29 24.80 -26.51
CA TYR A 298 -25.61 24.33 -26.94
C TYR A 298 -26.40 25.45 -27.63
N VAL A 299 -26.37 26.67 -27.08
CA VAL A 299 -27.06 27.83 -27.68
C VAL A 299 -26.36 28.30 -28.95
N LEU A 300 -25.03 28.47 -28.93
CA LEU A 300 -24.27 29.04 -30.06
C LEU A 300 -24.10 28.08 -31.25
N LEU A 301 -24.03 26.77 -30.99
CA LEU A 301 -23.68 25.73 -31.96
C LEU A 301 -24.80 24.70 -32.15
N SER A 302 -26.06 25.03 -31.80
CA SER A 302 -27.22 24.14 -31.95
C SER A 302 -27.43 23.59 -33.37
N ASN A 303 -26.87 24.27 -34.39
CA ASN A 303 -26.87 23.84 -35.79
C ASN A 303 -26.01 22.57 -36.03
N HIS A 304 -25.02 22.30 -35.18
CA HIS A 304 -24.16 21.14 -35.30
C HIS A 304 -24.75 19.91 -34.60
N PRO A 305 -24.72 18.70 -35.22
CA PRO A 305 -25.28 17.48 -34.64
C PRO A 305 -24.67 17.12 -33.28
N ILE A 306 -23.42 17.51 -33.05
CA ILE A 306 -22.66 17.26 -31.82
C ILE A 306 -23.20 18.11 -30.64
N PHE A 307 -23.89 19.23 -30.91
CA PHE A 307 -24.39 20.17 -29.90
C PHE A 307 -25.92 20.32 -29.92
N GLN A 308 -26.64 19.42 -30.60
CA GLN A 308 -28.10 19.48 -30.72
C GLN A 308 -28.87 19.22 -29.42
N THR A 309 -28.26 18.53 -28.45
CA THR A 309 -28.88 18.31 -27.14
C THR A 309 -27.93 18.74 -26.03
N VAL A 310 -28.49 19.13 -24.89
CA VAL A 310 -27.70 19.54 -23.71
C VAL A 310 -26.75 18.43 -23.26
N LEU A 311 -27.20 17.17 -23.29
CA LEU A 311 -26.36 16.03 -22.89
C LEU A 311 -25.20 15.79 -23.87
N LEU A 312 -25.45 15.88 -25.18
CA LEU A 312 -24.40 15.74 -26.20
C LEU A 312 -23.40 16.89 -26.12
N SER A 313 -23.89 18.13 -25.99
CA SER A 313 -23.06 19.31 -25.75
C SER A 313 -22.19 19.15 -24.50
N ALA A 314 -22.76 18.66 -23.40
CA ALA A 314 -22.02 18.42 -22.16
C ALA A 314 -20.97 17.34 -22.33
N SER A 315 -21.30 16.24 -23.00
CA SER A 315 -20.33 15.16 -23.29
C SER A 315 -19.18 15.64 -24.15
N LYS A 316 -19.45 16.45 -25.18
CA LYS A 316 -18.40 17.05 -26.02
C LYS A 316 -17.57 18.08 -25.23
N SER A 317 -18.18 18.92 -24.39
CA SER A 317 -17.43 19.83 -23.51
C SER A 317 -16.53 19.11 -22.51
N ILE A 318 -16.97 17.97 -21.97
CA ILE A 318 -16.14 17.12 -21.11
C ILE A 318 -14.97 16.53 -21.92
N ALA A 319 -15.23 15.98 -23.11
CA ALA A 319 -14.18 15.45 -23.98
C ALA A 319 -13.16 16.54 -24.39
N MET A 320 -13.63 17.74 -24.75
CA MET A 320 -12.77 18.89 -25.05
C MET A 320 -11.94 19.34 -23.83
N THR A 321 -12.46 19.22 -22.61
CA THR A 321 -11.72 19.55 -21.37
C THR A 321 -10.60 18.55 -21.09
N ILE A 322 -10.74 17.29 -21.49
CA ILE A 322 -9.72 16.24 -21.33
C ILE A 322 -8.51 16.48 -22.27
N GLY A 323 -8.69 17.26 -23.33
CA GLY A 323 -7.64 17.63 -24.28
C GLY A 323 -7.91 17.17 -25.72
N GLU A 324 -9.05 16.53 -25.99
CA GLU A 324 -9.48 16.21 -27.36
C GLU A 324 -10.09 17.46 -28.00
N ILE A 325 -9.22 18.33 -28.50
CA ILE A 325 -9.60 19.57 -29.17
C ILE A 325 -9.82 19.26 -30.65
N ASP A 326 -11.06 18.90 -30.95
CA ASP A 326 -11.49 18.56 -32.29
C ASP A 326 -11.88 19.83 -33.05
N TYR A 327 -10.87 20.64 -33.39
CA TYR A 327 -11.04 21.92 -34.08
C TYR A 327 -11.69 21.73 -35.46
N ASP A 328 -11.27 20.70 -36.19
CA ASP A 328 -11.66 20.44 -37.57
C ASP A 328 -13.16 20.12 -37.68
N ASN A 329 -13.72 19.34 -36.75
CA ASN A 329 -15.14 18.96 -36.78
C ASN A 329 -16.09 20.00 -36.14
N VAL A 330 -15.57 20.95 -35.35
CA VAL A 330 -16.36 21.95 -34.63
C VAL A 330 -16.36 23.31 -35.34
N ILE A 331 -15.24 23.68 -35.97
CA ILE A 331 -15.01 25.03 -36.49
C ILE A 331 -14.81 25.03 -38.01
N GLU A 332 -14.40 23.93 -38.63
CA GLU A 332 -14.15 23.86 -40.06
C GLU A 332 -15.20 23.09 -40.89
N PRO A 333 -16.42 23.65 -41.06
CA PRO A 333 -17.21 23.42 -42.27
C PRO A 333 -16.86 24.40 -43.40
N HIS A 334 -16.01 25.41 -43.12
CA HIS A 334 -15.84 26.59 -43.98
C HIS A 334 -14.94 26.39 -45.21
N THR A 335 -14.19 25.30 -45.34
CA THR A 335 -13.37 25.06 -46.55
C THR A 335 -14.16 24.52 -47.74
N GLN A 336 -15.39 24.04 -47.55
CA GLN A 336 -16.27 23.71 -48.68
C GLN A 336 -16.89 24.94 -49.35
N LEU A 337 -16.80 26.13 -48.72
CA LEU A 337 -17.40 27.35 -49.25
C LEU A 337 -16.59 28.00 -50.40
N PHE A 338 -15.36 27.56 -50.65
CA PHE A 338 -14.53 28.07 -51.75
C PHE A 338 -14.29 27.07 -52.90
N PHE A 339 -14.48 25.76 -52.71
CA PHE A 339 -14.23 24.75 -53.75
C PHE A 339 -15.20 23.53 -53.77
N GLY A 340 -16.32 23.55 -53.04
CA GLY A 340 -17.24 22.41 -52.94
C GLY A 340 -18.58 22.60 -53.66
N GLU A 341 -19.03 21.57 -54.38
CA GLU A 341 -20.31 21.51 -55.10
C GLU A 341 -21.55 21.82 -54.23
N PRO A 342 -22.64 22.36 -54.83
CA PRO A 342 -23.85 22.72 -54.10
C PRO A 342 -24.66 21.46 -53.74
N GLY A 343 -24.60 21.01 -52.49
CA GLY A 343 -25.47 19.89 -52.08
C GLY A 343 -25.31 19.26 -50.70
N THR A 344 -24.31 19.60 -49.90
CA THR A 344 -24.09 18.92 -48.61
C THR A 344 -23.84 19.92 -47.49
N TYR A 345 -24.84 20.05 -46.61
CA TYR A 345 -24.83 20.73 -45.30
C TYR A 345 -23.88 21.93 -45.18
N SER A 346 -24.35 23.10 -45.60
CA SER A 346 -23.75 24.39 -45.23
C SER A 346 -24.03 24.67 -43.75
N GLY A 347 -23.25 24.01 -42.88
CA GLY A 347 -23.19 24.30 -41.44
C GLY A 347 -22.45 25.61 -41.21
N GLU A 348 -23.03 26.74 -41.62
CA GLU A 348 -22.49 28.04 -41.23
C GLU A 348 -22.61 28.19 -39.72
N ILE A 349 -21.53 28.64 -39.06
CA ILE A 349 -21.51 28.92 -37.63
C ILE A 349 -22.19 30.29 -37.41
N PRO A 350 -23.41 30.34 -36.85
CA PRO A 350 -24.01 31.62 -36.53
C PRO A 350 -23.17 32.31 -35.44
N TYR A 351 -22.99 33.63 -35.57
CA TYR A 351 -22.22 34.45 -34.61
C TYR A 351 -20.73 34.06 -34.46
N ILE A 352 -20.05 33.86 -35.58
CA ILE A 352 -18.63 33.47 -35.70
C ILE A 352 -17.69 34.13 -34.67
N ILE A 353 -17.75 35.45 -34.51
CA ILE A 353 -16.87 36.20 -33.58
C ILE A 353 -17.11 35.78 -32.13
N VAL A 354 -18.37 35.68 -31.70
CA VAL A 354 -18.73 35.31 -30.32
C VAL A 354 -18.31 33.87 -30.05
N THR A 355 -18.56 32.96 -31.00
CA THR A 355 -18.17 31.55 -30.91
C THR A 355 -16.66 31.40 -30.77
N TYR A 356 -15.84 32.09 -31.57
CA TYR A 356 -14.38 32.04 -31.44
C TYR A 356 -13.88 32.59 -30.11
N VAL A 357 -14.46 33.69 -29.62
CA VAL A 357 -14.09 34.27 -28.32
C VAL A 357 -14.42 33.32 -27.17
N VAL A 358 -15.64 32.77 -27.15
CA VAL A 358 -16.07 31.80 -26.12
C VAL A 358 -15.22 30.53 -26.19
N TYR A 359 -14.92 30.04 -27.39
CA TYR A 359 -14.07 28.87 -27.58
C TYR A 359 -12.63 29.10 -27.13
N GLY A 360 -12.03 30.25 -27.45
CA GLY A 360 -10.69 30.63 -26.96
C GLY A 360 -10.64 30.76 -25.44
N LEU A 361 -11.69 31.33 -24.84
CA LEU A 361 -11.81 31.44 -23.38
C LEU A 361 -12.01 30.08 -22.71
N PHE A 362 -12.79 29.18 -23.32
CA PHE A 362 -12.93 27.79 -22.89
C PHE A 362 -11.59 27.05 -22.92
N MET A 363 -10.85 27.17 -24.01
CA MET A 363 -9.54 26.56 -24.21
C MET A 363 -8.53 26.99 -23.13
N PHE A 364 -8.49 28.29 -22.84
CA PHE A 364 -7.61 28.83 -21.81
C PHE A 364 -8.02 28.40 -20.40
N LEU A 365 -9.31 28.54 -20.04
CA LEU A 365 -9.78 28.24 -18.70
C LEU A 365 -9.84 26.73 -18.42
N LEU A 366 -10.53 25.96 -19.24
CA LEU A 366 -10.73 24.52 -19.02
C LEU A 366 -9.58 23.67 -19.56
N GLY A 367 -9.06 24.00 -20.75
CA GLY A 367 -7.97 23.24 -21.37
C GLY A 367 -6.59 23.48 -20.73
N VAL A 368 -6.27 24.72 -20.34
CA VAL A 368 -4.96 25.04 -19.75
C VAL A 368 -5.04 25.15 -18.22
N ILE A 369 -5.89 26.03 -17.68
CA ILE A 369 -5.88 26.32 -16.24
C ILE A 369 -6.41 25.12 -15.42
N VAL A 370 -7.60 24.62 -15.74
CA VAL A 370 -8.21 23.52 -14.96
C VAL A 370 -7.39 22.24 -15.12
N MET A 371 -6.98 21.85 -16.32
CA MET A 371 -6.16 20.65 -16.52
C MET A 371 -4.87 20.66 -15.68
N ASN A 372 -4.14 21.78 -15.69
CA ASN A 372 -2.91 21.92 -14.91
C ASN A 372 -3.18 21.93 -13.40
N LEU A 373 -4.27 22.54 -12.95
CA LEU A 373 -4.67 22.54 -11.54
C LEU A 373 -5.05 21.13 -11.06
N MET A 374 -5.76 20.36 -11.89
CA MET A 374 -6.13 18.97 -11.55
C MET A 374 -4.90 18.07 -11.43
N ILE A 375 -3.93 18.21 -12.34
CA ILE A 375 -2.66 17.48 -12.27
C ILE A 375 -1.88 17.90 -11.02
N GLY A 376 -1.80 19.20 -10.73
CA GLY A 376 -1.12 19.73 -9.54
C GLY A 376 -1.66 19.15 -8.24
N LEU A 377 -2.99 19.16 -8.06
CA LEU A 377 -3.66 18.57 -6.90
C LEU A 377 -3.41 17.06 -6.80
N ALA A 378 -3.49 16.34 -7.92
CA ALA A 378 -3.26 14.90 -7.93
C ALA A 378 -1.81 14.54 -7.54
N VAL A 379 -0.82 15.28 -8.02
CA VAL A 379 0.60 15.02 -7.70
C VAL A 379 0.89 15.24 -6.21
N ASP A 380 0.34 16.28 -5.62
CA ASP A 380 0.54 16.57 -4.19
C ASP A 380 -0.18 15.55 -3.30
N ASP A 381 -1.40 15.15 -3.68
CA ASP A 381 -2.14 14.09 -3.00
C ASP A 381 -1.44 12.73 -3.09
N ILE A 382 -0.82 12.41 -4.23
CA ILE A 382 -0.07 11.16 -4.42
C ILE A 382 1.11 11.09 -3.45
N LYS A 383 1.90 12.17 -3.33
CA LYS A 383 3.08 12.21 -2.44
C LYS A 383 2.70 11.96 -0.99
N ARG A 384 1.67 12.67 -0.50
CA ARG A 384 1.17 12.50 0.88
C ARG A 384 0.59 11.10 1.09
N THR A 385 -0.19 10.63 0.13
CA THR A 385 -0.85 9.34 0.23
C THR A 385 0.13 8.18 0.19
N LEU A 386 1.25 8.29 -0.53
CA LEU A 386 2.25 7.22 -0.61
C LEU A 386 2.83 6.87 0.78
N GLN A 387 3.17 7.88 1.57
CA GLN A 387 3.70 7.69 2.93
C GLN A 387 2.64 7.08 3.87
N GLU A 388 1.41 7.58 3.80
CA GLU A 388 0.29 7.06 4.60
C GLU A 388 -0.13 5.64 4.15
N ALA A 389 0.03 5.31 2.85
CA ALA A 389 -0.40 4.05 2.27
C ALA A 389 0.45 2.87 2.73
N GLU A 390 1.75 3.06 2.96
CA GLU A 390 2.62 1.98 3.47
C GLU A 390 2.15 1.50 4.84
N LEU A 391 1.89 2.43 5.77
CA LEU A 391 1.38 2.12 7.10
C LEU A 391 -0.05 1.58 7.06
N THR A 392 -0.91 2.17 6.23
CA THR A 392 -2.30 1.71 6.07
C THR A 392 -2.37 0.29 5.51
N LYS A 393 -1.48 -0.02 4.56
CA LYS A 393 -1.32 -1.37 4.00
C LYS A 393 -0.85 -2.35 5.07
N GLN A 394 0.17 -2.02 5.87
CA GLN A 394 0.63 -2.87 6.97
C GLN A 394 -0.51 -3.19 7.96
N ARG A 395 -1.29 -2.15 8.33
CA ARG A 395 -2.47 -2.31 9.18
C ARG A 395 -3.50 -3.25 8.56
N MET A 396 -3.83 -3.05 7.28
CA MET A 396 -4.79 -3.89 6.57
C MET A 396 -4.33 -5.35 6.47
N GLN A 397 -3.04 -5.59 6.27
CA GLN A 397 -2.44 -6.94 6.27
C GLN A 397 -2.59 -7.61 7.64
N ILE A 398 -2.29 -6.90 8.72
CA ILE A 398 -2.44 -7.42 10.09
C ILE A 398 -3.90 -7.80 10.35
N TYR A 399 -4.85 -6.90 10.07
CA TYR A 399 -6.27 -7.19 10.29
C TYR A 399 -6.76 -8.39 9.47
N MET A 400 -6.37 -8.48 8.19
CA MET A 400 -6.75 -9.63 7.35
C MET A 400 -6.12 -10.92 7.88
N THR A 401 -4.84 -10.91 8.20
CA THR A 401 -4.12 -12.11 8.67
C THR A 401 -4.69 -12.63 9.99
N LEU A 402 -4.94 -11.74 10.95
CA LEU A 402 -5.53 -12.10 12.24
C LEU A 402 -7.01 -12.52 12.11
N ALA A 403 -7.77 -11.92 11.18
CA ALA A 403 -9.12 -12.37 10.88
C ALA A 403 -9.12 -13.80 10.30
N ILE A 404 -8.22 -14.10 9.36
CA ILE A 404 -8.08 -15.44 8.80
C ILE A 404 -7.67 -16.43 9.91
N GLU A 405 -6.70 -16.07 10.77
CA GLU A 405 -6.29 -16.90 11.90
C GLU A 405 -7.44 -17.21 12.88
N ALA A 406 -8.31 -16.24 13.15
CA ALA A 406 -9.48 -16.42 14.00
C ALA A 406 -10.57 -17.30 13.37
N THR A 407 -10.72 -17.26 12.04
CA THR A 407 -11.74 -18.04 11.31
C THR A 407 -11.31 -19.48 11.04
N LEU A 408 -10.02 -19.74 10.82
CA LEU A 408 -9.53 -21.09 10.55
C LEU A 408 -9.60 -21.98 11.80
N PRO A 409 -9.66 -23.32 11.64
CA PRO A 409 -9.60 -24.22 12.78
C PRO A 409 -8.21 -24.22 13.45
N MET A 410 -8.19 -24.35 14.77
CA MET A 410 -6.98 -24.22 15.58
C MET A 410 -5.90 -25.25 15.28
N GLN A 411 -6.31 -26.43 14.83
CA GLN A 411 -5.41 -27.51 14.40
C GLN A 411 -4.52 -27.08 13.23
N PHE A 412 -5.03 -26.22 12.34
CA PHE A 412 -4.28 -25.71 11.20
C PHE A 412 -3.39 -24.54 11.61
N THR A 413 -3.96 -23.52 12.28
CA THR A 413 -3.21 -22.30 12.64
C THR A 413 -2.01 -22.62 13.53
N ARG A 414 -2.17 -23.55 14.47
CA ARG A 414 -1.13 -23.94 15.43
C ARG A 414 0.17 -24.42 14.80
N ARG A 415 0.12 -25.03 13.62
CA ARG A 415 1.31 -25.55 12.91
C ARG A 415 2.19 -24.44 12.34
N PHE A 416 1.62 -23.27 12.11
CA PHE A 416 2.28 -22.12 11.50
C PHE A 416 2.83 -21.12 12.52
N ILE A 417 2.59 -21.34 13.81
CA ILE A 417 3.08 -20.46 14.88
C ILE A 417 4.53 -20.82 15.22
N ARG A 418 5.40 -19.80 15.15
CA ARG A 418 6.83 -19.89 15.45
C ARG A 418 7.25 -18.78 16.39
N ASN A 419 8.25 -19.04 17.23
CA ASN A 419 8.80 -18.05 18.15
C ASN A 419 9.83 -17.12 17.50
N SER A 420 10.53 -17.57 16.47
CA SER A 420 11.54 -16.79 15.78
C SER A 420 11.71 -17.23 14.33
N VAL A 421 12.22 -16.31 13.52
CA VAL A 421 12.57 -16.57 12.12
C VAL A 421 13.96 -16.01 11.85
N SER A 422 14.84 -16.86 11.31
CA SER A 422 16.14 -16.46 10.79
C SER A 422 16.10 -16.30 9.28
N TRP A 423 16.80 -15.27 8.78
CA TRP A 423 16.83 -14.95 7.37
C TRP A 423 18.24 -14.57 6.91
N ASN A 424 18.63 -15.13 5.75
CA ASN A 424 19.97 -14.93 5.17
C ASN A 424 19.89 -14.11 3.87
N PRO A 425 20.23 -12.80 3.89
CA PRO A 425 20.20 -11.92 2.72
C PRO A 425 21.03 -12.38 1.53
N ASN A 426 22.21 -12.96 1.78
CA ASN A 426 23.19 -13.24 0.73
C ASN A 426 23.13 -14.69 0.19
N SER A 427 22.13 -15.49 0.60
CA SER A 427 22.03 -16.87 0.12
C SER A 427 21.68 -16.92 -1.38
N ARG A 428 22.52 -17.61 -2.18
CA ARG A 428 22.26 -17.85 -3.61
C ARG A 428 21.19 -18.94 -3.77
N TYR A 429 19.95 -18.53 -4.03
CA TYR A 429 18.86 -19.46 -4.36
C TYR A 429 19.05 -20.03 -5.77
N ARG A 430 19.10 -21.37 -5.89
CA ARG A 430 19.20 -22.10 -7.19
C ARG A 430 17.95 -21.97 -8.08
N PHE A 431 16.77 -21.75 -7.49
CA PHE A 431 15.50 -21.66 -8.22
C PHE A 431 14.88 -20.27 -8.04
N LEU A 432 14.58 -19.61 -9.16
CA LEU A 432 13.96 -18.29 -9.20
C LEU A 432 12.60 -18.27 -8.46
N MET A 433 11.82 -19.36 -8.58
CA MET A 433 10.53 -19.52 -7.88
C MET A 433 10.69 -19.67 -6.36
N LEU A 434 11.72 -20.37 -5.86
CA LEU A 434 11.97 -20.45 -4.41
C LEU A 434 12.45 -19.10 -3.85
N LYS A 435 13.22 -18.35 -4.65
CA LYS A 435 13.57 -16.94 -4.36
C LYS A 435 12.30 -16.09 -4.37
N TRP A 436 11.39 -16.31 -5.31
CA TRP A 436 10.11 -15.63 -5.37
C TRP A 436 9.24 -15.88 -4.14
N TRP A 437 9.19 -17.15 -3.71
CA TRP A 437 8.36 -17.58 -2.61
C TRP A 437 8.93 -17.19 -1.26
N ARG A 438 10.23 -17.36 -0.99
CA ARG A 438 10.83 -17.05 0.34
C ARG A 438 11.28 -15.60 0.51
N THR A 439 11.64 -14.90 -0.55
CA THR A 439 12.35 -13.62 -0.43
C THR A 439 11.38 -12.44 -0.41
N TYR A 440 10.26 -12.47 -1.15
CA TYR A 440 9.54 -11.25 -1.52
C TYR A 440 8.86 -10.49 -0.36
N GLY A 441 8.42 -11.16 0.71
CA GLY A 441 7.89 -10.48 1.91
C GLY A 441 8.97 -9.84 2.80
N PHE A 442 10.20 -10.36 2.71
CA PHE A 442 11.35 -9.95 3.50
C PHE A 442 12.27 -8.95 2.78
N ILE A 443 12.11 -8.70 1.47
CA ILE A 443 12.95 -7.76 0.69
C ILE A 443 12.93 -6.35 1.31
N HIS A 444 11.74 -5.84 1.65
CA HIS A 444 11.61 -4.47 2.17
C HIS A 444 12.18 -4.33 3.60
N VAL A 445 11.99 -5.35 4.43
CA VAL A 445 12.57 -5.41 5.78
C VAL A 445 14.08 -5.56 5.70
N SER A 446 14.59 -6.40 4.78
CA SER A 446 16.02 -6.56 4.52
C SER A 446 16.70 -5.28 4.05
N GLU A 447 16.06 -4.51 3.17
CA GLU A 447 16.67 -3.29 2.64
C GLU A 447 16.80 -2.23 3.75
N ASN A 448 15.80 -2.11 4.61
CA ASN A 448 15.85 -1.23 5.77
C ASN A 448 16.93 -1.65 6.77
N VAL A 449 17.01 -2.94 7.10
CA VAL A 449 18.03 -3.50 8.01
C VAL A 449 19.44 -3.35 7.42
N GLN A 450 19.63 -3.67 6.13
CA GLN A 450 20.91 -3.48 5.46
C GLN A 450 21.31 -2.01 5.43
N ASN A 451 20.36 -1.09 5.18
CA ASN A 451 20.61 0.34 5.21
C ASN A 451 20.93 0.84 6.62
N GLN A 452 20.30 0.28 7.65
CA GLN A 452 20.57 0.61 9.04
C GLN A 452 21.93 0.09 9.49
N VAL A 453 22.25 -1.18 9.22
CA VAL A 453 23.57 -1.78 9.45
C VAL A 453 24.66 -0.99 8.71
N LYS A 454 24.40 -0.58 7.46
CA LYS A 454 25.32 0.25 6.68
C LYS A 454 25.49 1.65 7.28
N LYS A 455 24.42 2.29 7.76
CA LYS A 455 24.49 3.57 8.47
C LYS A 455 25.29 3.47 9.77
N ASP A 456 25.05 2.43 10.56
CA ASP A 456 25.76 2.19 11.82
C ASP A 456 27.24 1.89 11.59
N PHE A 457 27.56 1.09 10.57
CA PHE A 457 28.94 0.85 10.14
C PHE A 457 29.63 2.15 9.70
N ILE A 458 28.98 2.97 8.87
CA ILE A 458 29.50 4.28 8.45
C ILE A 458 29.67 5.21 9.65
N GLY A 459 28.74 5.19 10.61
CA GLY A 459 28.82 5.97 11.84
C GLY A 459 30.00 5.57 12.74
N ASN A 460 30.22 4.26 12.92
CA ASN A 460 31.35 3.73 13.67
C ASN A 460 32.69 4.04 12.96
N MET A 461 32.72 3.94 11.63
CA MET A 461 33.88 4.35 10.83
C MET A 461 34.16 5.86 10.95
N ARG A 462 33.12 6.70 10.88
CA ARG A 462 33.27 8.16 11.11
C ARG A 462 33.82 8.47 12.50
N LYS A 463 33.34 7.79 13.55
CA LYS A 463 33.87 7.95 14.91
C LYS A 463 35.35 7.56 14.99
N LYS A 464 35.74 6.43 14.38
CA LYS A 464 37.15 6.01 14.31
C LYS A 464 38.02 7.03 13.57
N ILE A 465 37.54 7.60 12.47
CA ILE A 465 38.25 8.65 11.70
C ILE A 465 38.40 9.92 12.55
N LEU A 466 37.35 10.32 13.27
CA LEU A 466 37.39 11.50 14.15
C LEU A 466 38.42 11.33 15.26
N ASP A 467 38.45 10.16 15.90
CA ASP A 467 39.46 9.81 16.91
C ASP A 467 40.89 9.82 16.33
N LEU A 468 41.06 9.30 15.11
CA LEU A 468 42.35 9.34 14.41
C LEU A 468 42.80 10.78 14.13
N ASN A 469 41.91 11.64 13.64
CA ASN A 469 42.22 13.05 13.40
C ASN A 469 42.63 13.76 14.69
N THR A 470 41.91 13.55 15.81
CA THR A 470 42.30 14.16 17.10
C THR A 470 43.66 13.69 17.59
N LYS A 471 44.03 12.42 17.32
CA LYS A 471 45.39 11.92 17.62
C LYS A 471 46.46 12.57 16.75
N VAL A 472 46.15 12.81 15.48
CA VAL A 472 47.04 13.53 14.55
C VAL A 472 47.23 15.00 14.99
N ASP A 473 46.15 15.69 15.39
CA ASP A 473 46.23 17.06 15.88
C ASP A 473 47.09 17.16 17.16
N ASN A 474 46.95 16.20 18.08
CA ASN A 474 47.78 16.11 19.28
C ASN A 474 49.27 15.89 18.94
N LEU A 475 49.57 15.11 17.89
CA LEU A 475 50.94 14.95 17.41
C LEU A 475 51.50 16.26 16.84
N PHE A 476 50.71 17.01 16.07
CA PHE A 476 51.13 18.32 15.56
C PHE A 476 51.47 19.29 16.70
N VAL A 477 50.65 19.35 17.75
CA VAL A 477 50.94 20.18 18.94
C VAL A 477 52.23 19.73 19.64
N GLN A 478 52.51 18.43 19.71
CA GLN A 478 53.77 17.93 20.24
C GLN A 478 54.97 18.34 19.39
N PHE A 479 54.84 18.27 18.06
CA PHE A 479 55.88 18.74 17.14
C PHE A 479 56.14 20.25 17.31
N ASP A 480 55.09 21.08 17.40
CA ASP A 480 55.23 22.52 17.58
C ASP A 480 55.93 22.88 18.91
N ASN A 481 55.62 22.16 19.99
CA ASN A 481 56.31 22.32 21.26
C ASN A 481 57.80 21.97 21.13
N LEU A 482 58.12 20.90 20.39
CA LEU A 482 59.50 20.46 20.17
C LEU A 482 60.27 21.50 19.32
N TYR A 483 59.65 22.03 18.26
CA TYR A 483 60.20 23.15 17.48
C TYR A 483 60.47 24.38 18.34
N SER A 484 59.53 24.77 19.21
CA SER A 484 59.72 25.89 20.13
C SER A 484 60.89 25.68 21.09
N THR A 485 61.10 24.45 21.58
CA THR A 485 62.27 24.15 22.42
C THR A 485 63.58 24.21 21.64
N LEU A 486 63.59 23.73 20.40
CA LEU A 486 64.75 23.84 19.50
C LEU A 486 65.10 25.30 19.22
N ASP A 487 64.12 26.14 18.91
CA ASP A 487 64.33 27.57 18.68
C ASP A 487 64.94 28.28 19.90
N LYS A 488 64.47 27.95 21.11
CA LYS A 488 65.06 28.47 22.35
C LYS A 488 66.52 28.04 22.52
N ILE A 489 66.86 26.79 22.19
CA ILE A 489 68.24 26.29 22.26
C ILE A 489 69.12 27.01 21.24
N ILE A 490 68.66 27.17 19.99
CA ILE A 490 69.38 27.88 18.92
C ILE A 490 69.60 29.35 19.31
N TYR A 491 68.57 30.01 19.85
CA TYR A 491 68.67 31.39 20.32
C TYR A 491 69.71 31.53 21.43
N ASN A 492 69.69 30.64 22.42
CA ASN A 492 70.67 30.63 23.51
C ASN A 492 72.09 30.40 22.98
N GLN A 493 72.31 29.44 22.07
CA GLN A 493 73.62 29.22 21.46
C GLN A 493 74.13 30.46 20.71
N LYS A 494 73.25 31.12 19.95
CA LYS A 494 73.59 32.35 19.22
C LYS A 494 73.90 33.52 20.16
N PHE A 495 73.20 33.61 21.29
CA PHE A 495 73.48 34.58 22.34
C PHE A 495 74.88 34.38 22.92
N TYR A 496 75.25 33.15 23.31
CA TYR A 496 76.59 32.85 23.84
C TYR A 496 77.70 33.13 22.82
N LEU A 497 77.51 32.78 21.54
CA LEU A 497 78.45 33.09 20.46
C LEU A 497 78.66 34.60 20.27
N ASN A 498 77.57 35.38 20.32
CA ASN A 498 77.65 36.83 20.19
C ASN A 498 78.33 37.49 21.40
N SER A 499 78.06 37.00 22.62
CA SER A 499 78.74 37.46 23.83
C SER A 499 80.24 37.12 23.82
N ALA A 500 80.62 35.92 23.36
CA ALA A 500 82.03 35.55 23.17
C ALA A 500 82.73 36.46 22.14
N ARG A 501 82.05 36.75 21.02
CA ARG A 501 82.58 37.67 19.98
C ARG A 501 82.72 39.10 20.50
N GLN A 502 81.81 39.60 21.34
CA GLN A 502 81.95 40.92 21.97
C GLN A 502 83.13 40.97 22.95
N ALA A 503 83.36 39.90 23.73
CA ALA A 503 84.51 39.79 24.62
C ALA A 503 85.85 39.79 23.85
N GLU A 504 85.92 39.10 22.70
CA GLU A 504 87.08 39.15 21.81
C GLU A 504 87.32 40.56 21.26
N ILE A 505 86.28 41.27 20.82
CA ILE A 505 86.41 42.65 20.30
C ILE A 505 86.89 43.61 21.39
N SER A 506 86.42 43.48 22.64
CA SER A 506 86.94 44.30 23.75
C SER A 506 88.40 43.99 24.09
N SER A 507 88.83 42.72 23.98
CA SER A 507 90.24 42.36 24.20
C SER A 507 91.16 42.86 23.08
N ALA A 508 90.65 42.95 21.85
CA ALA A 508 91.38 43.51 20.71
C ALA A 508 91.53 45.04 20.82
N SER A 509 90.50 45.77 21.28
CA SER A 509 90.60 47.23 21.46
C SER A 509 91.60 47.65 22.54
N ASP A 510 91.74 46.87 23.62
CA ASP A 510 92.73 47.14 24.67
C ASP A 510 94.18 46.89 24.20
N SER A 511 94.37 45.98 23.24
CA SER A 511 95.68 45.68 22.65
C SER A 511 96.14 46.73 21.63
N ASP A 512 95.21 47.38 20.92
CA ASP A 512 95.54 48.47 19.99
C ASP A 512 95.76 49.81 20.72
N ALA A 513 95.05 50.06 21.84
CA ALA A 513 95.28 51.24 22.67
C ALA A 513 96.66 51.25 23.36
N SER A 514 97.26 50.07 23.60
CA SER A 514 98.58 49.93 24.23
C SER A 514 99.74 49.93 23.22
N ARG A 515 99.47 49.81 21.91
CA ARG A 515 100.50 49.91 20.85
C ARG A 515 100.73 51.33 20.33
N SER A 516 99.80 52.26 20.52
CA SER A 516 99.98 53.66 20.06
C SER A 516 100.63 54.60 21.06
N VAL A 517 101.10 54.11 22.21
CA VAL A 517 101.77 54.94 23.26
C VAL A 517 103.26 54.59 23.43
N ILE A 518 103.78 53.65 22.65
CA ILE A 518 105.22 53.30 22.67
C ILE A 518 105.71 53.28 21.21
N GLY A 519 105.98 54.46 20.67
CA GLY A 519 106.51 54.65 19.32
C GLY A 519 106.83 56.11 19.05
N ASP A 520 108.06 56.47 19.45
CA ASP A 520 108.84 57.70 19.24
C ASP A 520 108.62 58.92 20.16
#